data_AF-A0A9J6ERA0-F1
#
_entry.id   AF-A0A9J6ERA0-F1
#
_cell.length_a   1.000
_cell.length_b   1.000
_cell.length_c   1.000
_cell.angle_alpha   90.00
_cell.angle_beta   90.00
_cell.angle_gamma   90.00
#
_symmetry.space_group_name_H-M   'P 1'
#
loop_
_entity.id
_entity.type
_entity.pdbx_description
1 polymer ?
#
loop_
_entity_poly.entity_id
_entity_poly.type
_entity_poly.pdbx_seq_one_letter_code
_entity_poly.pdbx_strand_id
1 'polypeptide(L)'
;MEQAETSLCRIYCRNVKVDEFFVVTESDALAALKKADALFLCPGCGIEPIKTGQCTKFGESYYSHTCSVTTAEGKQCLRCKYTRKLISNQMHRQKQNPKPTIRLRASRQSVQLLRTRRKLAKAQETVEKLRLVNQSVADTAFEQKICGLPPKQQLAVRTCLKAASSVTQIPFIREAIAGLIPRAEVSAPRIAPRKRGQFRSDPFWRASGRRLWPKEQVRAES
;
A
#
# COMPACT_ATOMS: atom_id res chain seq x y z
N MET A 1 -6.08 -56.47 43.71
CA MET A 1 -5.17 -55.56 43.00
C MET A 1 -6.01 -54.41 42.50
N GLU A 2 -6.12 -53.34 43.30
CA GLU A 2 -6.85 -52.13 42.92
C GLU A 2 -6.06 -51.44 41.80
N GLN A 3 -6.73 -51.19 40.68
CA GLN A 3 -6.15 -50.43 39.58
C GLN A 3 -6.05 -48.98 40.05
N ALA A 4 -4.82 -48.50 40.30
CA ALA A 4 -4.60 -47.11 40.62
C ALA A 4 -5.02 -46.26 39.41
N GLU A 5 -6.10 -45.50 39.56
CA GLU A 5 -6.62 -44.62 38.51
C GLU A 5 -5.62 -43.48 38.26
N THR A 6 -4.88 -43.57 37.15
CA THR A 6 -3.92 -42.54 36.77
C THR A 6 -4.67 -41.32 36.24
N SER A 7 -4.58 -40.20 36.94
CA SER A 7 -5.23 -38.93 36.55
C SER A 7 -4.25 -38.03 35.80
N LEU A 8 -4.72 -37.35 34.75
CA LEU A 8 -3.90 -36.42 33.95
C LEU A 8 -4.08 -34.99 34.45
N CYS A 9 -3.01 -34.39 34.97
CA CYS A 9 -2.95 -33.00 35.39
C CYS A 9 -2.28 -32.14 34.32
N ARG A 10 -2.85 -30.97 34.02
CA ARG A 10 -2.28 -30.01 33.05
C ARG A 10 -2.23 -28.63 33.67
N ILE A 11 -1.07 -28.00 33.61
CA ILE A 11 -0.88 -26.63 34.08
C ILE A 11 -1.04 -25.68 32.89
N TYR A 12 -2.06 -24.82 32.99
CA TYR A 12 -2.28 -23.76 32.02
C TYR A 12 -1.99 -22.41 32.65
N CYS A 13 -1.15 -21.62 31.99
CA CYS A 13 -0.92 -20.23 32.36
C CYS A 13 -1.41 -19.35 31.20
N ARG A 14 -2.41 -18.49 31.46
CA ARG A 14 -2.98 -17.55 30.47
C ARG A 14 -3.39 -18.24 29.16
N ASN A 15 -4.08 -19.38 29.27
CA ASN A 15 -4.54 -20.22 28.15
C ASN A 15 -3.41 -20.88 27.32
N VAL A 16 -2.16 -20.83 27.79
CA VAL A 16 -1.04 -21.58 27.21
C VAL A 16 -0.73 -22.77 28.11
N LYS A 17 -0.67 -23.98 27.53
CA LYS A 17 -0.25 -25.18 28.25
C LYS A 17 1.24 -25.05 28.56
N VAL A 18 1.61 -25.07 29.83
CA VAL A 18 2.99 -24.98 30.29
C VAL A 18 3.56 -26.36 30.53
N ASP A 19 2.82 -27.19 31.26
CA ASP A 19 3.26 -28.53 31.63
C ASP A 19 2.10 -29.51 31.73
N GLU A 20 2.43 -30.80 31.70
CA GLU A 20 1.48 -31.93 31.76
C GLU A 20 2.11 -33.06 32.57
N PHE A 21 1.37 -33.58 33.55
CA PHE A 21 1.83 -34.59 34.50
C PHE A 21 0.77 -35.68 34.68
N PHE A 22 1.22 -36.91 34.88
CA PHE A 22 0.37 -37.99 35.36
C PHE A 22 0.47 -38.06 36.88
N VAL A 23 -0.68 -38.10 37.54
CA VAL A 23 -0.82 -38.14 38.99
C VAL A 23 -1.38 -39.51 39.35
N VAL A 24 -0.60 -40.27 40.12
CA VAL A 24 -0.99 -41.60 40.62
C VAL A 24 -1.13 -41.58 42.14
N THR A 25 -0.27 -40.81 42.81
CA THR A 25 -0.27 -40.68 44.28
C THR A 25 -0.55 -39.25 44.72
N GLU A 26 -1.00 -39.09 45.98
CA GLU A 26 -1.18 -37.77 46.60
C GLU A 26 0.11 -36.94 46.58
N SER A 27 1.26 -37.60 46.73
CA SER A 27 2.57 -36.94 46.65
C SER A 27 2.85 -36.31 45.29
N ASP A 28 2.38 -36.93 44.19
CA ASP A 28 2.51 -36.41 42.84
C ASP A 28 1.63 -35.17 42.63
N ALA A 29 0.42 -35.18 43.22
CA ALA A 29 -0.49 -34.04 43.20
C ALA A 29 0.13 -32.83 43.93
N LEU A 30 0.71 -33.06 45.11
CA LEU A 30 1.41 -32.02 45.87
C LEU A 30 2.66 -31.51 45.14
N ALA A 31 3.39 -32.38 44.44
CA ALA A 31 4.53 -31.98 43.61
C ALA A 31 4.08 -31.12 42.42
N ALA A 32 2.95 -31.42 41.79
CA ALA A 32 2.39 -30.61 40.71
C ALA A 32 1.96 -29.22 41.21
N LEU A 33 1.32 -29.14 42.38
CA LEU A 33 0.96 -27.86 43.01
C LEU A 33 2.20 -27.02 43.35
N LYS A 34 3.22 -27.61 43.98
CA LYS A 34 4.48 -26.92 44.27
C LYS A 34 5.17 -26.39 43.01
N LYS A 35 5.10 -27.13 41.90
CA LYS A 35 5.60 -26.66 40.60
C LYS A 35 4.80 -25.46 40.11
N ALA A 36 3.47 -25.51 40.19
CA ALA A 36 2.61 -24.40 39.79
C ALA A 36 2.92 -23.12 40.59
N ASP A 37 3.12 -23.24 41.90
CA ASP A 37 3.46 -22.12 42.79
C ASP A 37 4.86 -21.56 42.51
N ALA A 38 5.80 -22.41 42.06
CA ALA A 38 7.15 -22.00 41.69
C ALA A 38 7.23 -21.28 40.32
N LEU A 39 6.16 -21.27 39.52
CA LEU A 39 6.17 -20.62 38.21
C LEU A 39 6.09 -19.09 38.33
N PHE A 40 7.16 -18.41 37.97
CA PHE A 40 7.14 -16.95 37.84
C PHE A 40 6.51 -16.53 36.52
N LEU A 41 5.34 -15.90 36.60
CA LEU A 41 4.62 -15.37 35.45
C LEU A 41 5.25 -14.06 34.96
N CYS A 42 5.34 -13.90 33.64
CA CYS A 42 5.76 -12.67 33.01
C CYS A 42 4.79 -11.54 33.41
N PRO A 43 5.26 -10.36 33.86
CA PRO A 43 4.41 -9.22 34.22
C PRO A 43 3.79 -8.49 33.02
N GLY A 44 4.25 -8.78 31.80
CA GLY A 44 3.70 -8.19 30.57
C GLY A 44 4.15 -6.76 30.31
N CYS A 45 3.37 -6.04 29.52
CA CYS A 45 3.47 -4.61 29.29
C CYS A 45 2.28 -3.89 29.94
N GLY A 46 2.55 -3.08 30.97
CA GLY A 46 1.56 -2.20 31.61
C GLY A 46 1.22 -0.95 30.79
N ILE A 47 1.32 -1.02 29.46
CA ILE A 47 1.00 0.09 28.55
C ILE A 47 -0.06 -0.39 27.57
N GLU A 48 -1.15 0.37 27.47
CA GLU A 48 -2.24 0.08 26.55
C GLU A 48 -1.80 0.28 25.09
N PRO A 49 -2.03 -0.71 24.21
CA PRO A 49 -1.71 -0.58 22.80
C PRO A 49 -2.65 0.41 22.10
N ILE A 50 -2.11 1.20 21.19
CA ILE A 50 -2.87 2.19 20.42
C ILE A 50 -3.81 1.52 19.40
N LYS A 51 -3.41 0.34 18.90
CA LYS A 51 -4.18 -0.43 17.92
C LYS A 51 -4.80 -1.64 18.61
N THR A 52 -6.10 -1.81 18.42
CA THR A 52 -6.82 -3.02 18.79
C THR A 52 -6.20 -4.23 18.10
N GLY A 53 -6.03 -5.33 18.84
CA GLY A 53 -5.44 -6.57 18.34
C GLY A 53 -3.91 -6.62 18.29
N GLN A 54 -3.19 -5.58 18.72
CA GLN A 54 -1.72 -5.62 18.76
C GLN A 54 -1.16 -6.46 19.92
N CYS A 55 -1.93 -6.59 21.01
CA CYS A 55 -1.57 -7.32 22.22
C CYS A 55 -2.77 -8.14 22.71
N THR A 56 -2.49 -9.19 23.45
CA THR A 56 -3.50 -9.93 24.23
C THR A 56 -3.64 -9.26 25.60
N LYS A 57 -4.87 -9.00 26.05
CA LYS A 57 -5.12 -8.44 27.38
C LYS A 57 -5.46 -9.57 28.34
N PHE A 58 -4.79 -9.62 29.48
CA PHE A 58 -5.12 -10.51 30.60
C PHE A 58 -5.17 -9.69 31.88
N GLY A 59 -6.35 -9.58 32.50
CA GLY A 59 -6.60 -8.65 33.60
C GLY A 59 -6.34 -7.20 33.15
N GLU A 60 -5.51 -6.49 33.91
CA GLU A 60 -5.12 -5.09 33.63
C GLU A 60 -3.88 -4.97 32.74
N SER A 61 -3.15 -6.08 32.52
CA SER A 61 -1.89 -6.07 31.80
C SER A 61 -2.04 -6.53 30.35
N TYR A 62 -1.19 -5.99 29.48
CA TYR A 62 -1.13 -6.36 28.06
C TYR A 62 0.08 -7.26 27.81
N TYR A 63 -0.04 -8.16 26.84
CA TYR A 63 0.98 -9.15 26.54
C TYR A 63 1.18 -9.26 25.03
N SER A 64 2.40 -9.60 24.64
CA SER A 64 2.63 -10.05 23.26
C SER A 64 1.84 -11.33 23.01
N HIS A 65 1.29 -11.49 21.79
CA HIS A 65 0.64 -12.73 21.36
C HIS A 65 1.56 -13.96 21.46
N THR A 66 2.88 -13.72 21.43
CA THR A 66 3.93 -14.74 21.53
C THR A 66 4.67 -14.67 22.87
N CYS A 67 4.00 -14.23 23.94
CA CYS A 67 4.60 -14.19 25.27
C CYS A 67 5.02 -15.59 25.71
N SER A 68 6.20 -15.72 26.33
CA SER A 68 6.67 -16.98 26.93
C SER A 68 5.86 -17.41 28.15
N VAL A 69 4.98 -16.53 28.67
CA VAL A 69 4.13 -16.69 29.85
C VAL A 69 4.88 -16.86 31.16
N THR A 70 5.86 -17.76 31.23
CA THR A 70 6.76 -17.99 32.36
C THR A 70 8.13 -17.38 32.08
N THR A 71 8.84 -17.01 33.15
CA THR A 71 10.18 -16.41 33.11
C THR A 71 10.98 -16.89 34.31
N ALA A 72 12.30 -17.03 34.19
CA ALA A 72 13.11 -17.56 35.30
C ALA A 72 13.21 -16.61 36.51
N GLU A 73 13.09 -15.30 36.30
CA GLU A 73 13.38 -14.27 37.33
C GLU A 73 12.19 -13.35 37.62
N GLY A 74 10.98 -13.71 37.17
CA GLY A 74 9.80 -12.82 37.24
C GLY A 74 9.91 -11.52 36.44
N LYS A 75 10.98 -11.36 35.65
CA LYS A 75 11.17 -10.20 34.77
C LYS A 75 10.31 -10.31 33.53
N GLN A 76 10.02 -9.16 32.90
CA GLN A 76 9.35 -9.14 31.59
C GLN A 76 10.13 -9.98 30.56
N CYS A 77 9.43 -10.87 29.85
CA CYS A 77 10.05 -11.62 28.76
C CYS A 77 10.46 -10.67 27.62
N LEU A 78 11.44 -11.08 26.81
CA LEU A 78 11.95 -10.27 25.70
C LEU A 78 10.81 -9.83 24.76
N ARG A 79 9.85 -10.72 24.47
CA ARG A 79 8.70 -10.42 23.60
C ARG A 79 7.86 -9.27 24.15
N CYS A 80 7.47 -9.32 25.42
CA CYS A 80 6.71 -8.23 26.05
C CYS A 80 7.54 -6.95 26.21
N LYS A 81 8.86 -7.08 26.47
CA LYS A 81 9.78 -5.93 26.50
C LYS A 81 9.82 -5.19 25.16
N TYR A 82 9.93 -5.92 24.05
CA TYR A 82 9.88 -5.32 22.71
C TYR A 82 8.51 -4.74 22.39
N THR A 83 7.43 -5.44 22.72
CA THR A 83 6.06 -4.92 22.54
C THR A 83 5.85 -3.60 23.28
N ARG A 84 6.31 -3.50 24.53
CA ARG A 84 6.29 -2.24 25.29
C ARG A 84 7.00 -1.12 24.55
N LYS A 85 8.23 -1.38 24.05
CA LYS A 85 9.00 -0.38 23.30
C LYS A 85 8.32 0.01 21.98
N LEU A 86 7.72 -0.95 21.27
CA LEU A 86 6.97 -0.69 20.05
C LEU A 86 5.77 0.23 20.31
N ILE A 87 4.99 -0.03 21.35
CA ILE A 87 3.86 0.82 21.75
C ILE A 87 4.35 2.22 22.11
N SER A 88 5.39 2.34 22.94
CA SER A 88 5.98 3.64 23.32
C SER A 88 6.47 4.42 22.10
N ASN A 89 7.15 3.76 21.15
CA ASN A 89 7.62 4.39 19.93
C ASN A 89 6.45 4.85 19.05
N GLN A 90 5.37 4.07 18.97
CA GLN A 90 4.19 4.44 18.21
C GLN A 90 3.48 5.65 18.83
N MET A 91 3.36 5.70 20.17
CA MET A 91 2.83 6.86 20.91
C MET A 91 3.67 8.10 20.63
N HIS A 92 4.99 7.96 20.72
CA HIS A 92 5.92 9.05 20.44
C HIS A 92 5.78 9.56 19.00
N ARG A 93 5.71 8.68 18.01
CA ARG A 93 5.54 9.05 16.60
C ARG A 93 4.21 9.78 16.36
N GLN A 94 3.13 9.37 17.00
CA GLN A 94 1.84 10.05 16.89
C GLN A 94 1.87 11.44 17.53
N LYS A 95 2.59 11.59 18.65
CA LYS A 95 2.80 12.90 19.29
C LYS A 95 3.63 13.85 18.42
N GLN A 96 4.69 13.34 17.78
CA GLN A 96 5.58 14.14 16.94
C GLN A 96 4.99 14.50 15.58
N ASN A 97 4.17 13.60 15.00
CA ASN A 97 3.54 13.81 13.70
C ASN A 97 2.01 13.86 13.86
N PRO A 98 1.46 14.95 14.40
CA PRO A 98 0.02 15.12 14.44
C PRO A 98 -0.51 15.07 13.01
N LYS A 99 -1.64 14.38 12.81
CA LYS A 99 -2.27 14.28 11.50
C LYS A 99 -2.53 15.71 10.99
N PRO A 100 -2.08 16.07 9.78
CA PRO A 100 -2.29 17.40 9.26
C PRO A 100 -3.80 17.66 9.15
N THR A 101 -4.22 18.86 9.57
CA THR A 101 -5.61 19.30 9.49
C THR A 101 -6.11 19.23 8.05
N ILE A 102 -7.43 19.08 7.88
CA ILE A 102 -8.07 19.02 6.55
C ILE A 102 -7.65 20.23 5.70
N ARG A 103 -7.61 21.42 6.31
CA ARG A 103 -7.17 22.67 5.66
C ARG A 103 -5.72 22.59 5.16
N LEU A 104 -4.80 22.08 5.97
CA LEU A 104 -3.39 21.94 5.57
C LEU A 104 -3.22 20.91 4.44
N ARG A 105 -4.00 19.84 4.44
CA ARG A 105 -4.00 18.86 3.33
C ARG A 105 -4.52 19.47 2.03
N ALA A 106 -5.63 20.19 2.09
CA ALA A 106 -6.21 20.87 0.94
C ALA A 106 -5.24 21.92 0.35
N SER A 107 -4.56 22.69 1.20
CA SER A 107 -3.52 23.64 0.78
C SER A 107 -2.34 22.95 0.08
N ARG A 108 -1.86 21.81 0.60
CA ARG A 108 -0.79 21.05 -0.07
C ARG A 108 -1.22 20.52 -1.44
N GLN A 109 -2.45 20.02 -1.54
CA GLN A 109 -3.02 19.54 -2.80
C GLN A 109 -3.18 20.67 -3.82
N SER A 110 -3.66 21.85 -3.42
CA SER A 110 -3.82 22.99 -4.34
C SER A 110 -2.48 23.46 -4.90
N VAL A 111 -1.43 23.53 -4.07
CA VAL A 111 -0.06 23.85 -4.51
C VAL A 111 0.46 22.78 -5.48
N GLN A 112 0.20 21.50 -5.22
CA GLN A 112 0.60 20.43 -6.12
C GLN A 112 -0.11 20.52 -7.48
N LEU A 113 -1.41 20.79 -7.50
CA LEU A 113 -2.19 20.99 -8.71
C LEU A 113 -1.73 22.22 -9.51
N LEU A 114 -1.36 23.31 -8.82
CA LEU A 114 -0.82 24.49 -9.50
C LEU A 114 0.53 24.16 -10.19
N ARG A 115 1.39 23.41 -9.51
CA ARG A 115 2.68 22.97 -10.09
C ARG A 115 2.48 22.05 -11.28
N THR A 116 1.54 21.11 -11.22
CA THR A 116 1.26 20.22 -12.36
C THR A 116 0.66 20.99 -13.54
N ARG A 117 -0.27 21.93 -13.30
CA ARG A 117 -0.81 22.81 -14.35
C ARG A 117 0.30 23.60 -15.06
N ARG A 118 1.23 24.19 -14.31
CA ARG A 118 2.39 24.91 -14.89
C ARG A 118 3.29 24.00 -15.73
N LYS A 119 3.54 22.77 -15.28
CA LYS A 119 4.31 21.78 -16.06
C LYS A 119 3.60 21.39 -17.35
N LEU A 120 2.28 21.20 -17.29
CA LEU A 120 1.46 20.85 -18.45
C LEU A 120 1.47 21.99 -19.48
N ALA A 121 1.28 23.23 -19.05
CA ALA A 121 1.34 24.39 -19.94
C ALA A 121 2.69 24.50 -20.67
N LYS A 122 3.81 24.31 -19.95
CA LYS A 122 5.14 24.27 -20.58
C LYS A 122 5.29 23.13 -21.58
N ALA A 123 4.78 21.94 -21.27
CA ALA A 123 4.82 20.81 -22.18
C ALA A 123 4.01 21.08 -23.46
N GLN A 124 2.85 21.73 -23.33
CA GLN A 124 2.05 22.16 -24.48
C GLN A 124 2.80 23.14 -25.37
N GLU A 125 3.42 24.17 -24.77
CA GLU A 125 4.24 25.15 -25.50
C GLU A 125 5.39 24.46 -26.26
N THR A 126 6.07 23.49 -25.63
CA THR A 126 7.13 22.71 -26.30
C THR A 126 6.58 21.89 -27.46
N VAL A 127 5.42 21.24 -27.29
CA VAL A 127 4.78 20.46 -28.37
C VAL A 127 4.41 21.36 -29.55
N GLU A 128 3.88 22.56 -29.30
CA GLU A 128 3.56 23.52 -30.35
C GLU A 128 4.80 24.00 -31.11
N LYS A 129 5.89 24.31 -30.39
CA LYS A 129 7.17 24.65 -31.02
C LYS A 129 7.69 23.51 -31.91
N LEU A 130 7.67 22.28 -31.41
CA LEU A 130 8.10 21.11 -32.19
C LEU A 130 7.20 20.88 -33.41
N ARG A 131 5.89 21.13 -33.32
CA ARG A 131 4.99 21.06 -34.47
C ARG A 131 5.34 22.08 -35.54
N LEU A 132 5.62 23.33 -35.15
CA LEU A 132 6.02 24.38 -36.09
C LEU A 132 7.35 24.05 -36.77
N VAL A 133 8.34 23.54 -36.03
CA VAL A 133 9.62 23.09 -36.58
C VAL A 133 9.43 21.91 -37.54
N ASN A 134 8.60 20.93 -37.17
CA ASN A 134 8.32 19.79 -38.05
C ASN A 134 7.60 20.22 -39.33
N GLN A 135 6.69 21.19 -39.27
CA GLN A 135 6.03 21.74 -40.46
C GLN A 135 7.03 22.44 -41.38
N SER A 136 7.89 23.31 -40.84
CA SER A 136 8.88 24.03 -41.66
C SER A 136 9.94 23.12 -42.26
N VAL A 137 10.39 22.10 -41.52
CA VAL A 137 11.34 21.10 -42.03
C VAL A 137 10.69 20.18 -43.05
N ALA A 138 9.43 19.77 -42.84
CA ALA A 138 8.70 18.96 -43.80
C ALA A 138 8.53 19.71 -45.13
N ASP A 139 8.08 20.97 -45.10
CA ASP A 139 7.84 21.75 -46.32
C ASP A 139 9.14 21.99 -47.10
N THR A 140 10.23 22.34 -46.42
CA THR A 140 11.52 22.60 -47.08
C THR A 140 12.17 21.33 -47.65
N ALA A 141 12.20 20.24 -46.88
CA ALA A 141 12.74 18.97 -47.35
C ALA A 141 11.86 18.31 -48.43
N PHE A 142 10.55 18.55 -48.39
CA PHE A 142 9.60 18.08 -49.39
C PHE A 142 9.76 18.84 -50.71
N GLU A 143 9.83 20.17 -50.67
CA GLU A 143 10.05 20.98 -51.88
C GLU A 143 11.39 20.68 -52.54
N GLN A 144 12.46 20.45 -51.76
CA GLN A 144 13.75 19.99 -52.30
C GLN A 144 13.65 18.67 -53.06
N LYS A 145 12.83 17.71 -52.57
CA LYS A 145 12.60 16.43 -53.25
C LYS A 145 11.70 16.56 -54.48
N ILE A 146 10.74 17.48 -54.46
CA ILE A 146 9.87 17.78 -55.62
C ILE A 146 10.67 18.37 -56.77
N CYS A 147 11.61 19.28 -56.50
CA CYS A 147 12.40 19.94 -57.55
C CYS A 147 13.20 18.95 -58.42
N GLY A 148 13.54 17.76 -57.90
CA GLY A 148 14.22 16.70 -58.66
C GLY A 148 13.32 15.90 -59.61
N LEU A 149 11.99 16.10 -59.57
CA LEU A 149 11.03 15.38 -60.41
C LEU A 149 10.70 16.16 -61.69
N PRO A 150 10.30 15.49 -62.79
CA PRO A 150 9.77 16.14 -63.98
C PRO A 150 8.53 17.02 -63.69
N PRO A 151 8.33 18.14 -64.41
CA PRO A 151 7.30 19.15 -64.09
C PRO A 151 5.87 18.60 -63.99
N LYS A 152 5.52 17.63 -64.85
CA LYS A 152 4.19 16.97 -64.83
C LYS A 152 3.97 16.13 -63.56
N GLN A 153 5.04 15.55 -62.99
CA GLN A 153 4.97 14.75 -61.78
C GLN A 153 4.97 15.63 -60.52
N GLN A 154 5.65 16.78 -60.55
CA GLN A 154 5.61 17.76 -59.46
C GLN A 154 4.18 18.23 -59.16
N LEU A 155 3.42 18.55 -60.21
CA LEU A 155 2.03 19.00 -60.08
C LEU A 155 1.13 17.91 -59.48
N ALA A 156 1.30 16.66 -59.93
CA ALA A 156 0.56 15.52 -59.41
C ALA A 156 0.83 15.28 -57.92
N VAL A 157 2.11 15.28 -57.51
CA VAL A 157 2.52 15.08 -56.12
C VAL A 157 1.99 16.19 -55.20
N ARG A 158 2.07 17.46 -55.61
CA ARG A 158 1.49 18.58 -54.84
C ARG A 158 -0.03 18.46 -54.70
N THR A 159 -0.72 18.03 -55.76
CA THR A 159 -2.17 17.84 -55.76
C THR A 159 -2.59 16.70 -54.83
N CYS A 160 -1.88 15.57 -54.88
CA CYS A 160 -2.10 14.43 -53.99
C CYS A 160 -1.82 14.76 -52.52
N LEU A 161 -0.73 15.49 -52.22
CA LEU A 161 -0.42 15.91 -50.85
C LEU A 161 -1.52 16.84 -50.31
N LYS A 162 -1.97 17.81 -51.11
CA LYS A 162 -3.03 18.74 -50.73
C LYS A 162 -4.33 18.01 -50.43
N ALA A 163 -4.70 17.02 -51.25
CA ALA A 163 -5.85 16.16 -51.03
C ALA A 163 -5.71 15.26 -49.78
N ALA A 164 -4.52 14.73 -49.50
CA ALA A 164 -4.27 13.94 -48.30
C ALA A 164 -4.35 14.79 -47.01
N SER A 165 -3.84 16.02 -47.06
CA SER A 165 -3.84 16.95 -45.93
C SER A 165 -5.25 17.42 -45.53
N SER A 166 -6.18 17.57 -46.48
CA SER A 166 -7.58 17.93 -46.20
C SER A 166 -8.37 16.77 -45.57
N VAL A 167 -8.03 15.53 -45.88
CA VAL A 167 -8.67 14.33 -45.27
C VAL A 167 -8.30 14.17 -43.79
N THR A 168 -7.13 14.65 -43.37
CA THR A 168 -6.69 14.58 -41.96
C THR A 168 -7.22 15.71 -41.07
N GLN A 169 -7.88 16.73 -41.64
CA GLN A 169 -8.63 17.73 -40.87
C GLN A 169 -10.03 17.20 -40.51
N ILE A 170 -10.10 16.11 -39.76
CA ILE A 170 -11.35 15.68 -39.13
C ILE A 170 -11.60 16.65 -37.95
N PRO A 171 -12.74 17.39 -37.90
CA PRO A 171 -13.03 18.39 -36.88
C PRO A 171 -13.37 17.80 -35.50
N PHE A 172 -12.95 16.58 -35.16
CA PHE A 172 -13.42 15.86 -33.98
C PHE A 172 -12.68 16.19 -32.67
N ILE A 173 -11.54 16.87 -32.72
CA ILE A 173 -10.71 17.09 -31.51
C ILE A 173 -10.89 18.50 -30.92
N ARG A 174 -11.39 19.47 -31.70
CA ARG A 174 -11.52 20.86 -31.22
C ARG A 174 -12.76 21.07 -30.35
N GLU A 175 -13.82 20.29 -30.54
CA GLU A 175 -15.04 20.37 -29.71
C GLU A 175 -14.93 19.57 -28.39
N ALA A 176 -14.17 18.46 -28.37
CA ALA A 176 -13.99 17.65 -27.17
C ALA A 176 -13.19 18.38 -26.05
N ILE A 177 -12.35 19.35 -26.40
CA ILE A 177 -11.56 20.13 -25.44
C ILE A 177 -12.35 21.36 -24.94
N ALA A 178 -13.27 21.91 -25.73
CA ALA A 178 -14.10 23.06 -25.35
C ALA A 178 -15.33 22.66 -24.51
N GLY A 179 -15.79 21.40 -24.59
CA GLY A 179 -17.03 20.93 -23.93
C GLY A 179 -16.89 20.30 -22.54
N LEU A 180 -15.69 20.19 -21.95
CA LEU A 180 -15.50 19.52 -20.66
C LEU A 180 -15.59 20.45 -19.45
N ILE A 181 -16.73 21.13 -19.30
CA ILE A 181 -17.39 21.29 -17.98
C ILE A 181 -18.91 21.25 -18.17
N PRO A 182 -19.56 20.09 -18.02
CA PRO A 182 -20.88 20.04 -17.44
C PRO A 182 -20.72 19.70 -15.95
N ARG A 183 -21.11 20.64 -15.08
CA ARG A 183 -21.59 20.29 -13.75
C ARG A 183 -22.80 19.36 -13.96
N ALA A 184 -22.59 18.06 -13.85
CA ALA A 184 -23.68 17.12 -13.66
C ALA A 184 -23.79 16.86 -12.15
N GLU A 185 -24.77 17.50 -11.51
CA GLU A 185 -25.36 16.96 -10.29
C GLU A 185 -25.93 15.58 -10.63
N VAL A 186 -25.23 14.52 -10.24
CA VAL A 186 -25.79 13.18 -10.23
C VAL A 186 -26.44 12.98 -8.88
N SER A 187 -27.75 13.26 -8.83
CA SER A 187 -28.64 12.73 -7.81
C SER A 187 -28.59 11.20 -7.84
N ALA A 188 -27.91 10.63 -6.85
CA ALA A 188 -27.84 9.17 -6.69
C ALA A 188 -29.23 8.63 -6.31
N PRO A 189 -29.77 7.61 -7.00
CA PRO A 189 -30.94 6.89 -6.51
C PRO A 189 -30.55 6.12 -5.24
N ARG A 190 -31.37 6.25 -4.19
CA ARG A 190 -31.26 5.47 -2.95
C ARG A 190 -31.46 3.99 -3.29
N ILE A 191 -30.37 3.23 -3.33
CA ILE A 191 -30.41 1.76 -3.35
C ILE A 191 -30.56 1.30 -1.89
N ALA A 192 -31.69 0.67 -1.58
CA ALA A 192 -31.95 0.05 -0.29
C ALA A 192 -30.93 -1.07 0.02
N PRO A 193 -30.61 -1.32 1.30
CA PRO A 193 -29.59 -2.30 1.67
C PRO A 193 -30.08 -3.73 1.39
N ARG A 194 -29.42 -4.42 0.44
CA ARG A 194 -29.60 -5.86 0.22
C ARG A 194 -28.83 -6.65 1.28
N LYS A 195 -29.54 -7.56 1.94
CA LYS A 195 -29.09 -8.40 3.05
C LYS A 195 -27.82 -9.21 2.69
N ARG A 196 -26.94 -9.36 3.69
CA ARG A 196 -25.74 -10.22 3.66
C ARG A 196 -26.14 -11.68 3.41
N GLY A 197 -25.44 -12.32 2.48
CA GLY A 197 -25.49 -13.77 2.29
C GLY A 197 -24.34 -14.25 1.42
N GLN A 198 -23.42 -14.99 2.05
CA GLN A 198 -22.49 -15.97 1.47
C GLN A 198 -21.38 -15.46 0.54
N PHE A 199 -20.23 -15.16 1.16
CA PHE A 199 -18.94 -15.10 0.49
C PHE A 199 -18.40 -16.55 0.37
N ARG A 200 -18.54 -17.16 -0.81
CA ARG A 200 -17.74 -18.34 -1.17
C ARG A 200 -16.35 -17.87 -1.55
N SER A 201 -15.37 -18.45 -0.86
CA SER A 201 -13.94 -18.40 -1.14
C SER A 201 -13.63 -18.95 -2.53
N ASP A 202 -12.78 -18.24 -3.29
CA ASP A 202 -11.72 -18.93 -4.02
C ASP A 202 -10.49 -18.02 -4.27
N PRO A 203 -9.26 -18.57 -4.16
CA PRO A 203 -8.01 -17.82 -4.22
C PRO A 203 -7.34 -18.03 -5.59
N PHE A 204 -7.34 -17.01 -6.44
CA PHE A 204 -6.63 -17.10 -7.71
C PHE A 204 -6.07 -15.74 -8.09
N TRP A 205 -4.78 -15.53 -7.78
CA TRP A 205 -3.75 -14.92 -8.64
C TRP A 205 -2.63 -14.19 -7.87
N ARG A 206 -1.40 -14.72 -8.06
CA ARG A 206 -0.10 -14.04 -8.27
C ARG A 206 0.50 -13.28 -7.07
N ALA A 207 1.63 -13.67 -6.45
CA ALA A 207 2.85 -14.36 -6.89
C ALA A 207 3.50 -13.78 -8.16
N SER A 208 4.74 -13.29 -7.99
CA SER A 208 5.74 -12.82 -8.97
C SER A 208 5.77 -11.32 -9.33
N GLY A 209 6.98 -10.73 -9.23
CA GLY A 209 7.26 -9.38 -9.73
C GLY A 209 8.36 -8.62 -8.96
N ARG A 210 9.55 -9.22 -8.80
CA ARG A 210 10.74 -8.54 -8.25
C ARG A 210 11.19 -7.41 -9.17
N ARG A 211 11.70 -6.35 -8.52
CA ARG A 211 12.43 -5.21 -9.10
C ARG A 211 13.68 -5.68 -9.81
N LEU A 212 13.93 -5.18 -11.02
CA LEU A 212 15.27 -4.94 -11.55
C LEU A 212 15.26 -3.60 -12.30
N TRP A 213 15.98 -2.63 -11.76
CA TRP A 213 16.36 -1.38 -12.42
C TRP A 213 17.64 -1.64 -13.23
N PRO A 214 17.74 -1.23 -14.50
CA PRO A 214 19.04 -1.06 -15.15
C PRO A 214 19.64 0.29 -14.77
N LYS A 215 20.89 0.25 -14.31
CA LYS A 215 21.74 1.41 -14.04
C LYS A 215 22.19 2.07 -15.35
N GLU A 216 22.31 3.38 -15.28
CA GLU A 216 23.03 4.26 -16.20
C GLU A 216 24.43 3.72 -16.53
N GLN A 217 24.80 3.76 -17.81
CA GLN A 217 26.19 3.89 -18.25
C GLN A 217 26.24 5.04 -19.26
N VAL A 218 26.69 6.20 -18.76
CA VAL A 218 27.27 7.28 -19.56
C VAL A 218 28.74 7.33 -19.15
N ARG A 219 29.64 7.04 -20.09
CA ARG A 219 31.01 7.53 -20.06
C ARG A 219 31.38 8.02 -21.45
N ALA A 220 31.71 9.29 -21.49
CA ALA A 220 32.31 10.00 -22.60
C ALA A 220 33.85 9.85 -22.56
N GLU A 221 34.48 10.17 -23.69
CA GLU A 221 35.89 10.50 -23.91
C GLU A 221 36.86 9.29 -23.83
N SER A 222 37.76 9.05 -24.79
CA SER A 222 38.45 9.91 -25.76
C SER A 222 38.70 9.19 -27.09
#